data_AF-A0A1V5X7S9-F1
#
_entry.id   AF-A0A1V5X7S9-F1
#
_cell.length_a   1.000
_cell.length_b   1.000
_cell.length_c   1.000
_cell.angle_alpha   90.00
_cell.angle_beta   90.00
_cell.angle_gamma   90.00
#
_symmetry.space_group_name_H-M   'P 1'
#
loop_
_entity.id
_entity.type
_entity.pdbx_description
1 polymer ?
#
loop_
_entity_poly.entity_id
_entity_poly.type
_entity_poly.pdbx_seq_one_letter_code
_entity_poly.pdbx_strand_id
1 'polypeptide(L)'
;MTSSDHSGHEASRSDDHATSQGLEQPDVRWWGWLGLLIPPCVLSFAARFAPQVNVGEFWGDQLTYLGSVFTISTTLYVLSYTKSTRLWFGFILFALLSLLIVSLTDSPGVAAFVMIGTALMTIGHGIGGMIGSRIQHPGHLLPACVVAASFDIASVIHPQGPSHALVSSEHALPWLTLSFPVFGARAFSPNVGIGDVVFAALLLGAAARHGLSRPRFVALITAGLIIAGQLAALLQQAIPALPIIGICIVVGVAPARIMRRKERRVAFWFMAASVTLALGVIASRFLA
;
A
#
# COMPACT_ATOMS: atom_id res chain seq x y z
N MET A 1 -15.40 -63.86 29.76
CA MET A 1 -16.20 -64.61 28.77
C MET A 1 -17.57 -63.95 28.71
N THR A 2 -17.77 -63.11 27.70
CA THR A 2 -19.05 -62.84 27.00
C THR A 2 -18.66 -61.94 25.83
N SER A 3 -18.51 -62.60 24.68
CA SER A 3 -18.49 -62.01 23.36
C SER A 3 -19.88 -61.49 23.00
N SER A 4 -19.95 -60.39 22.25
CA SER A 4 -20.84 -60.26 21.08
C SER A 4 -20.69 -58.88 20.44
N ASP A 5 -20.11 -58.88 19.24
CA ASP A 5 -20.65 -58.25 18.03
C ASP A 5 -21.40 -56.92 18.16
N HIS A 6 -20.77 -55.86 17.63
CA HIS A 6 -21.47 -54.98 16.71
C HIS A 6 -20.54 -54.55 15.57
N SER A 7 -20.52 -55.42 14.57
CA SER A 7 -20.21 -55.12 13.18
C SER A 7 -21.37 -54.32 12.56
N GLY A 8 -21.03 -53.37 11.68
CA GLY A 8 -21.97 -52.83 10.70
C GLY A 8 -22.25 -51.33 10.81
N HIS A 9 -21.39 -50.51 10.21
CA HIS A 9 -21.80 -49.44 9.28
C HIS A 9 -20.57 -48.79 8.62
N GLU A 10 -19.89 -49.57 7.78
CA GLU A 10 -19.11 -49.03 6.66
C GLU A 10 -20.08 -48.71 5.52
N ALA A 11 -20.83 -47.62 5.67
CA ALA A 11 -21.60 -47.04 4.58
C ALA A 11 -20.72 -46.01 3.85
N SER A 12 -20.16 -46.46 2.73
CA SER A 12 -20.09 -45.70 1.48
C SER A 12 -19.85 -44.19 1.63
N ARG A 13 -18.59 -43.81 1.81
CA ARG A 13 -18.12 -42.42 1.60
C ARG A 13 -17.19 -42.37 0.38
N SER A 14 -17.64 -42.96 -0.71
CA SER A 14 -17.18 -42.66 -2.06
C SER A 14 -18.14 -41.63 -2.66
N ASP A 15 -17.62 -40.70 -3.46
CA ASP A 15 -18.37 -39.77 -4.33
C ASP A 15 -18.62 -38.35 -3.83
N ASP A 16 -17.59 -37.67 -3.31
CA ASP A 16 -17.54 -36.19 -3.27
C ASP A 16 -16.20 -35.62 -3.78
N HIS A 17 -15.47 -36.38 -4.60
CA HIS A 17 -14.19 -35.95 -5.20
C HIS A 17 -14.30 -35.46 -6.65
N ALA A 18 -15.51 -35.32 -7.20
CA ALA A 18 -15.73 -34.96 -8.59
C ALA A 18 -16.55 -33.67 -8.74
N THR A 19 -15.92 -32.49 -8.58
CA THR A 19 -16.18 -31.23 -9.33
C THR A 19 -15.57 -29.98 -8.66
N SER A 20 -14.28 -30.00 -8.33
CA SER A 20 -13.53 -28.74 -8.15
C SER A 20 -12.24 -28.71 -8.96
N GLN A 21 -12.21 -29.46 -10.07
CA GLN A 21 -11.17 -29.38 -11.08
C GLN A 21 -11.61 -28.41 -12.17
N GLY A 22 -10.80 -27.37 -12.40
CA GLY A 22 -10.70 -26.80 -13.74
C GLY A 22 -11.54 -25.56 -14.05
N LEU A 23 -11.86 -24.69 -13.09
CA LEU A 23 -11.90 -23.27 -13.47
C LEU A 23 -10.46 -22.87 -13.74
N GLU A 24 -10.05 -22.98 -15.02
CA GLU A 24 -8.78 -22.48 -15.53
C GLU A 24 -8.54 -21.10 -14.90
N GLN A 25 -7.54 -21.03 -14.00
CA GLN A 25 -7.13 -19.73 -13.48
C GLN A 25 -6.63 -18.95 -14.70
N PRO A 26 -7.32 -17.87 -15.11
CA PRO A 26 -7.00 -17.15 -16.34
C PRO A 26 -5.51 -16.80 -16.31
N ASP A 27 -4.81 -17.02 -17.42
CA ASP A 27 -3.35 -16.92 -17.49
C ASP A 27 -2.87 -15.61 -16.86
N VAL A 28 -2.38 -15.72 -15.61
CA VAL A 28 -2.29 -14.62 -14.64
C VAL A 28 -1.14 -13.66 -15.00
N ARG A 29 -0.43 -13.93 -16.10
CA ARG A 29 0.75 -13.21 -16.56
C ARG A 29 0.45 -11.80 -17.05
N TRP A 30 -0.73 -11.56 -17.64
CA TRP A 30 -1.08 -10.26 -18.23
C TRP A 30 -1.48 -9.20 -17.20
N TRP A 31 -1.99 -9.61 -16.03
CA TRP A 31 -2.39 -8.67 -14.97
C TRP A 31 -1.24 -7.80 -14.46
N GLY A 32 -0.02 -8.34 -14.40
CA GLY A 32 1.15 -7.55 -14.02
C GLY A 32 1.44 -6.42 -15.00
N TRP A 33 1.40 -6.71 -16.30
CA TRP A 33 1.58 -5.70 -17.34
C TRP A 33 0.47 -4.66 -17.33
N LEU A 34 -0.80 -5.09 -17.21
CA LEU A 34 -1.92 -4.18 -17.10
C LEU A 34 -1.77 -3.24 -15.90
N GLY A 35 -1.37 -3.78 -14.74
CA GLY A 35 -1.16 -2.97 -13.54
C GLY A 35 -0.09 -1.90 -13.71
N LEU A 36 1.01 -2.23 -14.39
CA LEU A 36 2.08 -1.26 -14.65
C LEU A 36 1.74 -0.21 -15.68
N LEU A 37 0.81 -0.49 -16.59
CA LEU A 37 0.34 0.49 -17.56
C LEU A 37 -0.64 1.49 -16.95
N ILE A 38 -1.28 1.18 -15.82
CA ILE A 38 -2.25 2.08 -15.19
C ILE A 38 -1.62 3.43 -14.78
N PRO A 39 -0.54 3.50 -13.97
CA PRO A 39 0.06 4.77 -13.60
C PRO A 39 0.44 5.65 -14.80
N PRO A 40 1.20 5.16 -15.81
CA PRO A 40 1.59 6.01 -16.93
C PRO A 40 0.41 6.42 -17.80
N CYS A 41 -0.59 5.55 -18.01
CA CYS A 41 -1.79 5.92 -18.76
C CYS A 41 -2.62 7.00 -18.03
N VAL A 42 -2.91 6.79 -16.74
CA VAL A 42 -3.74 7.71 -15.96
C VAL A 42 -3.02 9.04 -15.75
N LEU A 43 -1.73 9.03 -15.39
CA LEU A 43 -0.95 10.26 -15.20
C LEU A 43 -0.77 11.03 -16.51
N SER A 44 -0.48 10.36 -17.63
CA SER A 44 -0.34 11.04 -18.92
C SER A 44 -1.67 11.65 -19.39
N PHE A 45 -2.78 10.92 -19.21
CA PHE A 45 -4.10 11.42 -19.48
C PHE A 45 -4.43 12.63 -18.59
N ALA A 46 -4.30 12.49 -17.27
CA ALA A 46 -4.56 13.57 -16.33
C ALA A 46 -3.67 14.78 -16.60
N ALA A 47 -2.38 14.61 -16.92
CA ALA A 47 -1.48 15.72 -17.21
C ALA A 47 -1.89 16.51 -18.46
N ARG A 48 -2.53 15.85 -19.42
CA ARG A 48 -3.06 16.50 -20.63
C ARG A 48 -4.33 17.29 -20.35
N PHE A 49 -5.22 16.76 -19.52
CA PHE A 49 -6.57 17.30 -19.29
C PHE A 49 -6.68 18.22 -18.08
N ALA A 50 -5.98 17.94 -16.99
CA ALA A 50 -6.06 18.69 -15.73
C ALA A 50 -5.86 20.22 -15.91
N PRO A 51 -4.91 20.71 -16.73
CA PRO A 51 -4.74 22.16 -16.93
C PRO A 51 -5.93 22.84 -17.65
N GLN A 52 -6.81 22.07 -18.30
CA GLN A 52 -7.95 22.59 -19.05
C GLN A 52 -9.22 22.66 -18.20
N VAL A 53 -9.23 22.00 -17.05
CA VAL A 53 -10.38 21.91 -16.15
C VAL A 53 -10.18 22.93 -15.04
N ASN A 54 -10.80 24.10 -15.19
CA ASN A 54 -10.80 25.12 -14.15
C ASN A 54 -11.96 24.86 -13.19
N VAL A 55 -11.64 24.19 -12.09
CA VAL A 55 -12.51 23.95 -10.95
C VAL A 55 -11.76 24.58 -9.78
N GLY A 56 -12.37 25.58 -9.13
CA GLY A 56 -11.65 26.47 -8.18
C GLY A 56 -10.78 25.72 -7.17
N GLU A 57 -9.78 26.39 -6.63
CA GLU A 57 -8.65 25.84 -5.85
C GLU A 57 -9.01 24.64 -4.95
N PHE A 58 -10.02 24.78 -4.09
CA PHE A 58 -10.51 23.69 -3.24
C PHE A 58 -10.86 22.41 -4.02
N TRP A 59 -11.65 22.50 -5.09
CA TRP A 59 -12.02 21.33 -5.89
C TRP A 59 -10.86 20.83 -6.74
N GLY A 60 -9.95 21.71 -7.16
CA GLY A 60 -8.72 21.34 -7.84
C GLY A 60 -7.87 20.41 -6.99
N ASP A 61 -7.60 20.80 -5.75
CA ASP A 61 -6.82 20.02 -4.78
C ASP A 61 -7.48 18.68 -4.46
N GLN A 62 -8.81 18.69 -4.25
CA GLN A 62 -9.57 17.48 -3.96
C GLN A 62 -9.52 16.48 -5.11
N LEU A 63 -9.69 16.93 -6.36
CA LEU A 63 -9.59 16.05 -7.53
C LEU A 63 -8.17 15.54 -7.76
N THR A 64 -7.15 16.38 -7.53
CA THR A 64 -5.75 15.99 -7.61
C THR A 64 -5.40 14.91 -6.58
N TYR A 65 -5.84 15.09 -5.33
CA TYR A 65 -5.64 14.11 -4.28
C TYR A 65 -6.39 12.81 -4.56
N LEU A 66 -7.69 12.87 -4.84
CA LEU A 66 -8.51 11.69 -5.12
C LEU A 66 -8.01 10.95 -6.36
N GLY A 67 -7.63 11.66 -7.41
CA GLY A 67 -7.04 11.08 -8.61
C GLY A 67 -5.78 10.26 -8.28
N SER A 68 -4.92 10.78 -7.41
CA SER A 68 -3.74 10.04 -6.94
C SER A 68 -4.12 8.77 -6.17
N VAL A 69 -5.05 8.87 -5.22
CA VAL A 69 -5.50 7.72 -4.40
C VAL A 69 -6.13 6.64 -5.27
N PHE A 70 -7.05 6.99 -6.18
CA PHE A 70 -7.67 6.02 -7.07
C PHE A 70 -6.67 5.38 -8.04
N THR A 71 -5.69 6.15 -8.54
CA THR A 71 -4.62 5.60 -9.39
C THR A 71 -3.80 4.56 -8.62
N ILE A 72 -3.43 4.86 -7.37
CA ILE A 72 -2.68 3.97 -6.50
C ILE A 72 -3.47 2.71 -6.19
N SER A 73 -4.70 2.86 -5.71
CA SER A 73 -5.56 1.75 -5.31
C SER A 73 -5.87 0.81 -6.48
N THR A 74 -6.17 1.36 -7.65
CA THR A 74 -6.46 0.56 -8.86
C THR A 74 -5.21 -0.17 -9.33
N THR A 75 -4.06 0.51 -9.34
CA THR A 75 -2.79 -0.10 -9.72
C THR A 75 -2.42 -1.24 -8.77
N LEU A 76 -2.44 -1.00 -7.47
CA LEU A 76 -2.12 -2.02 -6.46
C LEU A 76 -3.12 -3.17 -6.48
N TYR A 77 -4.41 -2.91 -6.71
CA TYR A 77 -5.41 -3.95 -6.88
C TYR A 77 -5.04 -4.90 -8.02
N VAL A 78 -4.79 -4.34 -9.20
CA VAL A 78 -4.45 -5.11 -10.41
C VAL A 78 -3.13 -5.84 -10.23
N LEU A 79 -2.10 -5.16 -9.73
CA LEU A 79 -0.79 -5.76 -9.51
C LEU A 79 -0.81 -6.87 -8.45
N SER A 80 -1.71 -6.81 -7.46
CA SER A 80 -1.84 -7.84 -6.41
C SER A 80 -2.26 -9.23 -6.91
N TYR A 81 -2.66 -9.35 -8.18
CA TYR A 81 -2.92 -10.62 -8.85
C TYR A 81 -1.65 -11.23 -9.47
N THR A 82 -0.57 -10.47 -9.61
CA THR A 82 0.68 -10.92 -10.24
C THR A 82 1.39 -11.98 -9.39
N LYS A 83 1.53 -13.20 -9.92
CA LYS A 83 2.20 -14.32 -9.22
C LYS A 83 3.66 -14.56 -9.65
N SER A 84 4.14 -13.92 -10.72
CA SER A 84 5.43 -14.26 -11.35
C SER A 84 6.62 -13.50 -10.74
N THR A 85 7.49 -14.20 -10.02
CA THR A 85 8.76 -13.67 -9.47
C THR A 85 9.75 -13.22 -10.55
N ARG A 86 9.69 -13.76 -11.77
CA ARG A 86 10.56 -13.32 -12.88
C ARG A 86 10.14 -11.97 -13.44
N LEU A 87 8.83 -11.72 -13.54
CA LEU A 87 8.31 -10.41 -13.96
C LEU A 87 8.72 -9.31 -12.97
N TRP A 88 8.76 -9.65 -11.68
CA TRP A 88 9.21 -8.74 -10.63
C TRP A 88 10.62 -8.18 -10.82
N PHE A 89 11.59 -9.03 -11.15
CA PHE A 89 12.96 -8.56 -11.41
C PHE A 89 13.01 -7.64 -12.64
N GLY A 90 12.28 -7.99 -13.70
CA GLY A 90 12.16 -7.13 -14.88
C GLY A 90 11.57 -5.76 -14.56
N PHE A 91 10.55 -5.73 -13.71
CA PHE A 91 9.88 -4.49 -13.30
C PHE A 91 10.76 -3.61 -12.41
N ILE A 92 11.46 -4.20 -11.45
CA ILE A 92 12.41 -3.47 -10.60
C ILE A 92 13.54 -2.89 -11.46
N LEU A 93 14.11 -3.69 -12.38
CA LEU A 93 15.16 -3.21 -13.27
C LEU A 93 14.64 -2.05 -14.15
N PHE A 94 13.45 -2.18 -14.72
CA PHE A 94 12.81 -1.11 -15.50
C PHE A 94 12.59 0.16 -14.67
N ALA A 95 12.11 0.02 -13.43
CA ALA A 95 11.91 1.14 -12.51
C ALA A 95 13.24 1.86 -12.20
N LEU A 96 14.30 1.10 -11.88
CA LEU A 96 15.62 1.67 -11.60
C LEU A 96 16.23 2.37 -12.82
N LEU A 97 16.11 1.77 -14.01
CA LEU A 97 16.55 2.39 -15.26
C LEU A 97 15.76 3.67 -15.57
N SER A 98 14.45 3.68 -15.32
CA SER A 98 13.62 4.86 -15.50
C SER A 98 14.06 6.00 -14.57
N LEU A 99 14.33 5.69 -13.30
CA LEU A 99 14.83 6.68 -12.34
C LEU A 99 16.21 7.21 -12.74
N LEU A 100 17.11 6.34 -13.22
CA LEU A 100 18.42 6.74 -13.72
C LEU A 100 18.32 7.66 -14.94
N ILE A 101 17.45 7.35 -15.90
CA ILE A 101 17.22 8.20 -17.07
C ILE A 101 16.72 9.58 -16.65
N VAL A 102 15.75 9.63 -15.73
CA VAL A 102 15.23 10.90 -15.21
C VAL A 102 16.31 11.67 -14.44
N SER A 103 17.16 11.01 -13.67
CA SER A 103 18.19 11.70 -12.88
C SER A 103 19.32 12.28 -13.74
N LEU A 104 19.43 11.83 -14.99
CA LEU A 104 20.36 12.36 -15.99
C LEU A 104 19.74 13.47 -16.86
N THR A 105 18.48 13.84 -16.63
CA THR A 105 17.76 14.85 -17.43
C THR A 105 17.59 16.16 -16.65
N ASP A 106 17.99 17.30 -17.24
CA ASP A 106 18.06 18.59 -16.55
C ASP A 106 16.71 19.26 -16.24
N SER A 107 15.61 18.82 -16.84
CA SER A 107 14.28 19.40 -16.61
C SER A 107 13.20 18.31 -16.50
N PRO A 108 12.59 18.12 -15.31
CA PRO A 108 11.54 17.14 -15.15
C PRO A 108 10.24 17.65 -15.79
N GLY A 109 10.03 17.30 -17.06
CA GLY A 109 8.73 17.44 -17.73
C GLY A 109 7.71 16.41 -17.25
N VAL A 110 6.50 16.43 -17.83
CA VAL A 110 5.42 15.45 -17.56
C VAL A 110 5.93 14.00 -17.61
N ALA A 111 6.79 13.67 -18.58
CA ALA A 111 7.37 12.34 -18.74
C ALA A 111 8.20 11.90 -17.52
N ALA A 112 8.92 12.82 -16.87
CA ALA A 112 9.69 12.52 -15.66
C ALA A 112 8.78 12.12 -14.50
N PHE A 113 7.71 12.89 -14.24
CA PHE A 113 6.74 12.55 -13.19
C PHE A 113 6.03 11.22 -13.45
N VAL A 114 5.69 10.94 -14.71
CA VAL A 114 5.12 9.65 -15.12
C VAL A 114 6.09 8.49 -14.86
N MET A 115 7.36 8.65 -15.25
CA MET A 115 8.39 7.62 -15.04
C MET A 115 8.68 7.40 -13.56
N ILE A 116 8.87 8.47 -12.78
CA ILE A 116 9.08 8.40 -11.34
C ILE A 116 7.87 7.73 -10.67
N GLY A 117 6.65 8.18 -10.97
CA GLY A 117 5.43 7.61 -10.39
C GLY A 117 5.28 6.11 -10.68
N THR A 118 5.56 5.69 -11.91
CA THR A 118 5.54 4.27 -12.31
C THR A 118 6.64 3.47 -11.60
N ALA A 119 7.84 4.04 -11.49
CA ALA A 119 8.97 3.40 -10.81
C ALA A 119 8.71 3.23 -9.31
N LEU A 120 8.24 4.28 -8.62
CA LEU A 120 7.91 4.24 -7.20
C LEU A 120 6.77 3.26 -6.92
N MET A 121 5.75 3.22 -7.79
CA MET A 121 4.67 2.25 -7.68
C MET A 121 5.18 0.81 -7.79
N THR A 122 6.06 0.57 -8.75
CA THR A 122 6.67 -0.75 -8.98
C THR A 122 7.53 -1.18 -7.79
N ILE A 123 8.42 -0.30 -7.33
CA ILE A 123 9.31 -0.56 -6.19
C ILE A 123 8.48 -0.77 -4.92
N GLY A 124 7.53 0.13 -4.65
CA GLY A 124 6.68 0.07 -3.47
C GLY A 124 5.85 -1.20 -3.44
N HIS A 125 5.23 -1.56 -4.57
CA HIS A 125 4.52 -2.83 -4.71
C HIS A 125 5.45 -4.03 -4.45
N GLY A 126 6.68 -4.01 -4.97
CA GLY A 126 7.64 -5.11 -4.86
C GLY A 126 8.12 -5.35 -3.46
N ILE A 127 8.60 -4.29 -2.80
CA ILE A 127 9.07 -4.36 -1.42
C ILE A 127 7.91 -4.76 -0.50
N GLY A 128 6.79 -4.05 -0.59
CA GLY A 128 5.61 -4.31 0.24
C GLY A 128 5.08 -5.73 0.03
N GLY A 129 4.81 -6.11 -1.21
CA GLY A 129 4.29 -7.44 -1.56
C GLY A 129 5.21 -8.57 -1.13
N MET A 130 6.53 -8.42 -1.30
CA MET A 130 7.51 -9.40 -0.83
C MET A 130 7.45 -9.58 0.70
N ILE A 131 7.41 -8.48 1.47
CA ILE A 131 7.30 -8.54 2.93
C ILE A 131 5.96 -9.16 3.34
N GLY A 132 4.86 -8.68 2.75
CA GLY A 132 3.50 -9.14 3.04
C GLY A 132 3.31 -10.63 2.77
N SER A 133 3.93 -11.16 1.71
CA SER A 133 3.85 -12.59 1.36
C SER A 133 4.53 -13.51 2.38
N ARG A 134 5.44 -12.96 3.20
CA ARG A 134 6.17 -13.68 4.25
C ARG A 134 5.49 -13.60 5.61
N ILE A 135 4.38 -12.86 5.73
CA ILE A 135 3.59 -12.86 6.95
C ILE A 135 3.04 -14.27 7.19
N GLN A 136 3.28 -14.79 8.39
CA GLN A 136 2.98 -16.19 8.73
C GLN A 136 1.54 -16.38 9.20
N HIS A 137 0.95 -15.35 9.80
CA HIS A 137 -0.41 -15.39 10.32
C HIS A 137 -1.15 -14.07 10.07
N PRO A 138 -2.44 -14.07 9.71
CA PRO A 138 -3.19 -12.83 9.51
C PRO A 138 -3.21 -11.93 10.76
N GLY A 139 -3.19 -12.53 11.95
CA GLY A 139 -3.07 -11.81 13.22
C GLY A 139 -1.77 -11.00 13.41
N HIS A 140 -0.74 -11.21 12.58
CA HIS A 140 0.48 -10.38 12.58
C HIS A 140 0.28 -9.04 11.86
N LEU A 141 -0.87 -8.84 11.20
CA LEU A 141 -1.21 -7.55 10.60
C LEU A 141 -1.39 -6.45 11.66
N LEU A 142 -1.97 -6.77 12.81
CA LEU A 142 -2.10 -5.81 13.91
C LEU A 142 -0.75 -5.24 14.36
N PRO A 143 0.25 -6.04 14.79
CA PRO A 143 1.55 -5.51 15.17
C PRO A 143 2.26 -4.81 14.00
N ALA A 144 2.12 -5.30 12.76
CA ALA A 144 2.66 -4.60 11.60
C ALA A 144 2.05 -3.21 11.41
N CYS A 145 0.74 -3.05 11.60
CA CYS A 145 0.06 -1.76 11.54
C CYS A 145 0.53 -0.81 12.65
N VAL A 146 0.67 -1.30 13.88
CA VAL A 146 1.14 -0.48 15.01
C VAL A 146 2.56 0.00 14.79
N VAL A 147 3.45 -0.86 14.31
CA VAL A 147 4.84 -0.52 14.03
C VAL A 147 4.92 0.52 12.91
N ALA A 148 4.23 0.28 11.78
CA ALA A 148 4.18 1.22 10.67
C ALA A 148 3.61 2.58 11.10
N ALA A 149 2.50 2.59 11.85
CA ALA A 149 1.91 3.80 12.41
C ALA A 149 2.87 4.55 13.34
N SER A 150 3.62 3.83 14.19
CA SER A 150 4.58 4.44 15.11
C SER A 150 5.70 5.17 14.35
N PHE A 151 6.26 4.52 13.33
CA PHE A 151 7.30 5.13 12.50
C PHE A 151 6.77 6.28 11.64
N ASP A 152 5.56 6.17 11.12
CA ASP A 152 4.91 7.24 10.34
C ASP A 152 4.69 8.50 11.19
N ILE A 153 4.09 8.34 12.38
CA ILE A 153 3.91 9.44 13.34
C ILE A 153 5.25 10.07 13.71
N ALA A 154 6.25 9.26 14.08
CA ALA A 154 7.57 9.77 14.44
C ALA A 154 8.24 10.51 13.26
N SER A 155 8.08 10.00 12.04
CA SER A 155 8.64 10.59 10.82
C SER A 155 8.01 11.94 10.47
N VAL A 156 6.70 12.09 10.69
CA VAL A 156 5.97 13.34 10.43
C VAL A 156 6.22 14.39 11.53
N ILE A 157 6.31 13.97 12.79
CA ILE A 157 6.38 14.91 13.93
C ILE A 157 7.81 15.40 14.20
N HIS A 158 8.84 14.59 13.95
CA HIS A 158 10.22 14.94 14.29
C HIS A 158 10.84 15.92 13.28
N PRO A 159 11.53 17.00 13.72
CA PRO A 159 12.12 18.00 12.81
C PRO A 159 13.20 17.44 11.87
N GLN A 160 13.92 16.40 12.32
CA GLN A 160 14.88 15.64 11.50
C GLN A 160 14.29 14.31 11.00
N GLY A 161 12.98 14.13 11.14
CA GLY A 161 12.30 12.93 10.66
C GLY A 161 12.38 12.84 9.14
N PRO A 162 12.44 11.64 8.54
CA PRO A 162 12.52 11.48 7.09
C PRO A 162 11.42 12.24 6.36
N SER A 163 10.17 12.19 6.82
CA SER A 163 9.06 12.90 6.18
C SER A 163 9.22 14.42 6.28
N HIS A 164 9.68 14.94 7.42
CA HIS A 164 9.92 16.37 7.59
C HIS A 164 11.09 16.87 6.73
N ALA A 165 12.21 16.13 6.71
CA ALA A 165 13.36 16.43 5.88
C ALA A 165 13.02 16.40 4.38
N LEU A 166 12.13 15.49 3.97
CA LEU A 166 11.63 15.41 2.61
C LEU A 166 10.76 16.60 2.22
N VAL A 167 9.85 17.02 3.08
CA VAL A 167 9.03 18.22 2.84
C VAL A 167 9.90 19.47 2.73
N SER A 168 11.01 19.55 3.50
CA SER A 168 11.94 20.67 3.42
C SER A 168 12.86 20.68 2.19
N SER A 169 12.88 19.61 1.38
CA SER A 169 13.75 19.48 0.21
C SER A 169 12.92 19.45 -1.08
N GLU A 170 12.85 20.59 -1.77
CA GLU A 170 12.18 20.73 -3.07
C GLU A 170 12.70 19.72 -4.11
N HIS A 171 13.99 19.35 -4.01
CA HIS A 171 14.60 18.39 -4.91
C HIS A 171 14.31 16.94 -4.55
N ALA A 172 14.13 16.57 -3.28
CA ALA A 172 13.94 15.17 -2.87
C ALA A 172 12.47 14.74 -2.86
N LEU A 173 11.55 15.67 -2.59
CA LEU A 173 10.12 15.39 -2.47
C LEU A 173 9.52 14.68 -3.70
N PRO A 174 9.82 15.10 -4.95
CA PRO A 174 9.27 14.43 -6.14
C PRO A 174 9.75 12.99 -6.32
N TRP A 175 10.91 12.64 -5.78
CA TRP A 175 11.50 11.30 -5.92
C TRP A 175 10.96 10.28 -4.92
N LEU A 176 10.27 10.73 -3.88
CA LEU A 176 9.78 9.87 -2.80
C LEU A 176 8.28 9.97 -2.61
N THR A 177 7.60 10.74 -3.46
CA THR A 177 6.16 10.88 -3.48
C THR A 177 5.59 10.63 -4.87
N LEU A 178 4.42 10.01 -4.91
CA LEU A 178 3.61 9.93 -6.09
C LEU A 178 2.94 11.28 -6.30
N SER A 179 3.40 11.97 -7.34
CA SER A 179 2.85 13.25 -7.75
C SER A 179 1.69 13.05 -8.72
N PHE A 180 0.69 13.92 -8.64
CA PHE A 180 -0.46 13.91 -9.55
C PHE A 180 -0.68 15.32 -10.14
N PRO A 181 -1.14 15.42 -11.41
CA PRO A 181 -1.44 16.70 -12.03
C PRO A 181 -2.41 17.56 -11.21
N VAL A 182 -2.11 18.85 -11.08
CA VAL A 182 -2.97 19.84 -10.44
C VAL A 182 -4.07 20.26 -11.42
N PHE A 183 -5.34 20.07 -11.06
CA PHE A 183 -6.45 20.55 -11.89
C PHE A 183 -6.49 22.08 -11.90
N GLY A 184 -6.54 22.67 -13.09
CA GLY A 184 -6.48 24.12 -13.31
C GLY A 184 -5.07 24.69 -13.48
N ALA A 185 -4.00 23.90 -13.33
CA ALA A 185 -2.61 24.36 -13.44
C ALA A 185 -1.73 23.40 -14.26
N ARG A 186 -0.62 23.91 -14.81
CA ARG A 186 0.44 23.10 -15.43
C ARG A 186 1.48 22.69 -14.38
N ALA A 187 1.03 22.10 -13.30
CA ALA A 187 1.85 21.70 -12.16
C ALA A 187 1.52 20.27 -11.70
N PHE A 188 2.42 19.69 -10.93
CA PHE A 188 2.24 18.41 -10.27
C PHE A 188 2.32 18.61 -8.76
N SER A 189 1.39 18.03 -8.03
CA SER A 189 1.39 18.06 -6.57
C SER A 189 1.85 16.71 -6.01
N PRO A 190 2.87 16.67 -5.14
CA PRO A 190 3.27 15.47 -4.42
C PRO A 190 2.22 15.13 -3.36
N ASN A 191 1.52 14.00 -3.51
CA ASN A 191 0.33 13.71 -2.69
C ASN A 191 0.47 12.51 -1.75
N VAL A 192 1.13 11.44 -2.20
CA VAL A 192 1.20 10.18 -1.46
C VAL A 192 2.64 9.69 -1.39
N GLY A 193 3.13 9.34 -0.21
CA GLY A 193 4.51 8.88 -0.03
C GLY A 193 4.73 7.46 -0.55
N ILE A 194 5.96 7.13 -0.93
CA ILE A 194 6.33 5.75 -1.25
C ILE A 194 6.09 4.80 -0.05
N GLY A 195 6.21 5.32 1.18
CA GLY A 195 5.91 4.56 2.41
C GLY A 195 4.48 4.03 2.44
N ASP A 196 3.51 4.86 2.03
CA ASP A 196 2.09 4.49 1.95
C ASP A 196 1.87 3.37 0.92
N VAL A 197 2.54 3.46 -0.23
CA VAL A 197 2.48 2.45 -1.29
C VAL A 197 3.08 1.12 -0.82
N VAL A 198 4.25 1.16 -0.17
CA VAL A 198 4.90 -0.02 0.41
C VAL A 198 4.00 -0.68 1.44
N PHE A 199 3.41 0.11 2.34
CA PHE A 199 2.54 -0.42 3.38
C PHE A 199 1.24 -1.01 2.80
N ALA A 200 0.58 -0.30 1.87
CA ALA A 200 -0.59 -0.80 1.17
C ALA A 200 -0.30 -2.13 0.43
N ALA A 201 0.84 -2.21 -0.26
CA ALA A 201 1.26 -3.43 -0.95
C ALA A 201 1.59 -4.58 0.01
N LEU A 202 2.16 -4.30 1.18
CA LEU A 202 2.36 -5.28 2.25
C LEU A 202 1.03 -5.87 2.72
N LEU A 203 0.05 -5.00 3.00
CA LEU A 203 -1.29 -5.43 3.41
C LEU A 203 -1.95 -6.32 2.34
N LEU A 204 -1.83 -5.96 1.06
CA LEU A 204 -2.34 -6.76 -0.06
C LEU A 204 -1.58 -8.07 -0.26
N GLY A 205 -0.26 -8.08 -0.07
CA GLY A 205 0.58 -9.28 -0.10
C GLY A 205 0.18 -10.27 0.99
N ALA A 206 -0.11 -9.75 2.19
CA ALA A 206 -0.61 -10.55 3.31
C ALA A 206 -2.03 -11.08 3.05
N ALA A 207 -2.90 -10.26 2.47
CA ALA A 207 -4.24 -10.68 2.08
C ALA A 207 -4.18 -11.82 1.05
N ALA A 208 -3.32 -11.67 0.03
CA ALA A 208 -3.07 -12.70 -0.97
C ALA A 208 -2.54 -14.00 -0.35
N ARG A 209 -1.58 -13.90 0.58
CA ARG A 209 -0.97 -15.05 1.28
C ARG A 209 -1.97 -15.85 2.09
N HIS A 210 -2.93 -15.18 2.74
CA HIS A 210 -3.87 -15.80 3.66
C HIS A 210 -5.27 -16.03 3.06
N GLY A 211 -5.43 -15.86 1.74
CA GLY A 211 -6.72 -16.05 1.07
C GLY A 211 -7.79 -15.05 1.53
N LEU A 212 -7.39 -13.87 2.01
CA LEU A 212 -8.31 -12.81 2.39
C LEU A 212 -8.78 -12.04 1.15
N SER A 213 -9.93 -11.38 1.27
CA SER A 213 -10.53 -10.60 0.18
C SER A 213 -9.67 -9.39 -0.19
N ARG A 214 -8.97 -9.46 -1.33
CA ARG A 214 -8.23 -8.34 -1.94
C ARG A 214 -9.08 -7.08 -2.15
N PRO A 215 -10.30 -7.13 -2.75
CA PRO A 215 -11.08 -5.92 -2.96
C PRO A 215 -11.48 -5.26 -1.63
N ARG A 216 -11.71 -6.04 -0.56
CA ARG A 216 -11.95 -5.49 0.78
C ARG A 216 -10.73 -4.74 1.33
N PHE A 217 -9.54 -5.30 1.18
CA PHE A 217 -8.30 -4.63 1.59
C PHE A 217 -8.09 -3.34 0.80
N VAL A 218 -8.26 -3.36 -0.52
CA VAL A 218 -8.15 -2.16 -1.36
C VAL A 218 -9.16 -1.10 -0.95
N ALA A 219 -10.42 -1.47 -0.71
CA ALA A 219 -11.45 -0.54 -0.26
C ALA A 219 -11.09 0.11 1.09
N LEU A 220 -10.59 -0.68 2.06
CA LEU A 220 -10.19 -0.17 3.37
C LEU A 220 -8.93 0.71 3.31
N ILE A 221 -7.95 0.37 2.48
CA ILE A 221 -6.77 1.20 2.23
C ILE A 221 -7.18 2.52 1.58
N THR A 222 -8.03 2.44 0.54
CA THR A 222 -8.56 3.62 -0.16
C THR A 222 -9.32 4.53 0.81
N ALA A 223 -10.19 3.96 1.64
CA ALA A 223 -10.91 4.70 2.66
C ALA A 223 -9.94 5.35 3.67
N GLY A 224 -8.93 4.62 4.13
CA GLY A 224 -7.92 5.15 5.05
C GLY A 224 -7.13 6.32 4.47
N LEU A 225 -6.71 6.22 3.20
CA LEU A 225 -6.05 7.32 2.47
C LEU A 225 -6.99 8.51 2.33
N ILE A 226 -8.23 8.32 1.86
CA ILE A 226 -9.20 9.41 1.74
C ILE A 226 -9.41 10.10 3.09
N ILE A 227 -9.63 9.35 4.17
CA ILE A 227 -9.82 9.92 5.51
C ILE A 227 -8.57 10.72 5.93
N ALA A 228 -7.36 10.18 5.72
CA ALA A 228 -6.12 10.87 6.03
C ALA A 228 -5.97 12.19 5.27
N GLY A 229 -6.21 12.18 3.95
CA GLY A 229 -6.18 13.37 3.13
C GLY A 229 -7.23 14.41 3.51
N GLN A 230 -8.46 13.99 3.81
CA GLN A 230 -9.50 14.91 4.28
C GLN A 230 -9.15 15.52 5.64
N LEU A 231 -8.62 14.72 6.58
CA LEU A 231 -8.16 15.25 7.86
C LEU A 231 -7.00 16.23 7.68
N ALA A 232 -6.06 15.94 6.78
CA ALA A 232 -4.97 16.86 6.46
C ALA A 232 -5.48 18.19 5.87
N ALA A 233 -6.46 18.12 4.96
CA ALA A 233 -7.09 19.30 4.37
C ALA A 233 -7.89 20.12 5.40
N LEU A 234 -8.62 19.45 6.31
CA LEU A 234 -9.41 20.12 7.35
C LEU A 234 -8.53 20.77 8.42
N LEU A 235 -7.43 20.11 8.80
CA LEU A 235 -6.51 20.59 9.84
C LEU A 235 -5.41 21.49 9.28
N GLN A 236 -5.28 21.59 7.95
CA GLN A 236 -4.22 22.34 7.26
C GLN A 236 -2.82 21.92 7.74
N GLN A 237 -2.66 20.63 8.06
CA GLN A 237 -1.44 20.06 8.63
C GLN A 237 -1.20 18.67 8.04
N ALA A 238 0.08 18.28 7.93
CA ALA A 238 0.45 16.94 7.53
C ALA A 238 -0.07 15.92 8.57
N ILE A 239 -0.88 14.96 8.11
CA ILE A 239 -1.42 13.89 8.95
C ILE A 239 -0.73 12.57 8.57
N PRO A 240 -0.21 11.81 9.55
CA PRO A 240 0.34 10.48 9.29
C PRO A 240 -0.78 9.56 8.80
N ALA A 241 -0.63 9.03 7.58
CA ALA A 241 -1.66 8.24 6.91
C ALA A 241 -1.68 6.77 7.38
N LEU A 242 -0.52 6.19 7.72
CA LEU A 242 -0.42 4.77 8.09
C LEU A 242 -1.22 4.41 9.35
N PRO A 243 -1.31 5.24 10.41
CA PRO A 243 -2.22 5.00 11.52
C PRO A 243 -3.67 4.83 11.08
N ILE A 244 -4.15 5.68 10.18
CA ILE A 244 -5.54 5.68 9.71
C ILE A 244 -5.80 4.44 8.86
N ILE A 245 -4.90 4.14 7.90
CA ILE A 245 -4.97 2.91 7.08
C ILE A 245 -4.95 1.66 7.98
N GLY A 246 -4.05 1.63 8.96
CA GLY A 246 -3.90 0.53 9.91
C GLY A 246 -5.18 0.30 10.72
N ILE A 247 -5.81 1.37 11.23
CA ILE A 247 -7.10 1.30 11.94
C ILE A 247 -8.19 0.73 11.02
N CYS A 248 -8.32 1.27 9.80
CA CYS A 248 -9.32 0.79 8.83
C CYS A 248 -9.16 -0.72 8.57
N ILE A 249 -7.93 -1.22 8.43
CA ILE A 249 -7.67 -2.65 8.22
C ILE A 249 -7.95 -3.47 9.46
N VAL A 250 -7.45 -3.07 10.63
CA VAL A 250 -7.62 -3.84 11.88
C VAL A 250 -9.10 -3.93 12.25
N VAL A 251 -9.86 -2.84 12.12
CA VAL A 251 -11.30 -2.83 12.37
C VAL A 251 -12.04 -3.60 11.28
N GLY A 252 -11.67 -3.36 10.02
CA GLY A 252 -12.35 -3.89 8.84
C GLY A 252 -12.03 -5.34 8.52
N VAL A 253 -11.01 -5.97 9.10
CA VAL A 253 -10.58 -7.35 8.78
C VAL A 253 -10.48 -8.17 10.06
N ALA A 254 -11.53 -8.92 10.39
CA ALA A 254 -11.60 -9.67 11.64
C ALA A 254 -10.40 -10.61 11.89
N PRO A 255 -9.89 -11.37 10.90
CA PRO A 255 -8.71 -12.21 11.08
C PRO A 255 -7.43 -11.45 11.48
N ALA A 256 -7.33 -10.16 11.15
CA ALA A 256 -6.18 -9.33 11.51
C ALA A 256 -6.06 -9.09 13.03
N ARG A 257 -7.17 -9.24 13.76
CA ARG A 257 -7.25 -9.04 15.22
C ARG A 257 -6.94 -10.28 16.03
N ILE A 258 -6.98 -11.46 15.40
CA ILE A 258 -6.90 -12.75 16.10
C ILE A 258 -5.45 -13.23 16.10
N MET A 259 -4.74 -12.90 17.18
CA MET A 259 -3.38 -13.41 17.43
C MET A 259 -3.40 -14.76 18.15
N ARG A 260 -2.52 -15.67 17.71
CA ARG A 260 -2.25 -16.95 18.38
C ARG A 260 -1.70 -16.71 19.78
N ARG A 261 -2.21 -17.44 20.77
CA ARG A 261 -1.83 -17.27 22.19
C ARG A 261 -0.31 -17.30 22.41
N LYS A 262 0.39 -18.22 21.72
CA LYS A 262 1.86 -18.39 21.84
C LYS A 262 2.65 -17.15 21.37
N GLU A 263 2.11 -16.35 20.45
CA GLU A 263 2.81 -15.22 19.83
C GLU A 263 2.42 -13.87 20.44
N ARG A 264 1.31 -13.82 21.20
CA ARG A 264 0.77 -12.57 21.77
C ARG A 264 1.80 -11.80 22.61
N ARG A 265 2.59 -12.50 23.43
CA ARG A 265 3.58 -11.84 24.30
C ARG A 265 4.68 -11.17 23.47
N VAL A 266 5.19 -11.86 22.44
CA VAL A 266 6.23 -11.31 21.56
C VAL A 266 5.68 -10.13 20.75
N ALA A 267 4.50 -10.28 20.16
CA ALA A 267 3.84 -9.21 19.41
C ALA A 267 3.56 -7.99 20.29
N PHE A 268 3.11 -8.20 21.53
CA PHE A 268 2.87 -7.13 22.49
C PHE A 268 4.15 -6.35 22.80
N TRP A 269 5.26 -7.04 23.11
CA TRP A 269 6.53 -6.38 23.38
C TRP A 269 7.06 -5.61 22.17
N PHE A 270 6.90 -6.16 20.97
CA PHE A 270 7.32 -5.48 19.75
C PHE A 270 6.50 -4.20 19.49
N MET A 271 5.18 -4.25 19.68
CA MET A 271 4.31 -3.07 19.60
C MET A 271 4.64 -2.04 20.68
N ALA A 272 4.84 -2.49 21.93
CA ALA A 272 5.18 -1.60 23.04
C ALA A 272 6.53 -0.91 22.78
N ALA A 273 7.53 -1.65 22.29
CA ALA A 273 8.83 -1.10 21.94
C ALA A 273 8.73 -0.08 20.80
N SER A 274 7.96 -0.36 19.73
CA SER A 274 7.80 0.58 18.62
C SER A 274 7.09 1.87 19.04
N VAL A 275 6.04 1.75 19.86
CA VAL A 275 5.32 2.91 20.41
C VAL A 275 6.22 3.70 21.35
N THR A 276 6.97 3.03 22.22
CA THR A 276 7.90 3.69 23.15
C THR A 276 9.00 4.43 22.39
N LEU A 277 9.56 3.82 21.34
CA LEU A 277 10.54 4.47 20.48
C LEU A 277 9.94 5.72 19.82
N ALA A 278 8.75 5.62 19.23
CA ALA A 278 8.07 6.75 18.60
C ALA A 278 7.76 7.87 19.60
N LEU A 279 7.26 7.53 20.79
CA LEU A 279 7.04 8.50 21.86
C LEU A 279 8.34 9.14 22.34
N GLY A 280 9.44 8.39 22.41
CA GLY A 280 10.76 8.92 22.73
C GLY A 280 11.24 9.93 21.70
N VAL A 281 11.08 9.64 20.42
CA VAL A 281 11.39 10.56 19.31
C VAL A 281 10.50 11.80 19.34
N ILE A 282 9.23 11.66 19.70
CA ILE A 282 8.32 12.81 19.85
C ILE A 282 8.73 13.65 21.07
N ALA A 283 9.03 13.02 22.20
CA ALA A 283 9.41 13.70 23.43
C ALA A 283 10.74 14.46 23.28
N SER A 284 11.72 13.91 22.55
CA SER A 284 12.99 14.58 22.31
C SER A 284 12.86 15.90 21.57
N ARG A 285 11.78 16.10 20.80
CA ARG A 285 11.47 17.39 20.16
C ARG A 285 11.13 18.49 21.17
N PHE A 286 10.50 18.15 22.29
CA PHE A 286 10.06 19.12 23.30
C PHE A 286 11.13 19.41 24.37
N LEU A 287 12.18 18.60 24.40
CA LEU A 287 13.30 18.72 25.35
C LEU A 287 14.51 19.43 24.76
N ALA A 288 14.53 19.68 23.44
CA ALA A 288 15.56 20.42 22.71
C ALA A 288 15.09 21.85 22.44
#